data_AF-A0A833YVV7-F1
#
_entry.id   AF-A0A833YVV7-F1
#
_cell.length_a   1.000
_cell.length_b   1.000
_cell.length_c   1.000
_cell.angle_alpha   90.00
_cell.angle_beta   90.00
_cell.angle_gamma   90.00
#
_symmetry.space_group_name_H-M   'P 1'
#
loop_
_entity.id
_entity.type
_entity.pdbx_description
1 polymer ?
#
loop_
_entity_poly.entity_id
_entity_poly.type
_entity_poly.pdbx_seq_one_letter_code
_entity_poly.pdbx_strand_id
1 'polypeptide(L)'
;MMYFIGCGYNAFPVGSEYADFPNMDDKQKDREIRKFRYIVHAEQNALTFRCQEIKPEEKSMIFVTKCPCDECVPLIKGAGIKQIYTGDIDVGKKKADISYMRFGELQGISKFTWQLNPSGSCVLEQNEPESKENGVMRPIPLNEELHQNKKLCLGNH
;
A
#
# COMPACT_ATOMS: atom_id res chain seq x y z
N MET A 1 -20.66 -16.83 6.04
CA MET A 1 -20.16 -15.91 7.08
C MET A 1 -18.87 -15.30 6.57
N MET A 2 -18.62 -14.01 6.79
CA MET A 2 -17.30 -13.40 6.57
C MET A 2 -16.62 -13.29 7.94
N TYR A 3 -15.35 -13.68 8.02
CA TYR A 3 -14.59 -13.71 9.27
C TYR A 3 -13.19 -13.12 9.06
N PHE A 4 -12.63 -12.56 10.13
CA PHE A 4 -11.35 -11.88 10.10
C PHE A 4 -10.20 -12.88 10.36
N ILE A 5 -9.20 -12.89 9.49
CA ILE A 5 -8.10 -13.89 9.52
C ILE A 5 -6.78 -13.27 10.01
N GLY A 6 -6.54 -11.98 9.74
CA GLY A 6 -5.29 -11.33 10.15
C GLY A 6 -5.19 -9.90 9.63
N CYS A 7 -4.23 -9.14 10.17
CA CYS A 7 -3.85 -7.81 9.73
C CYS A 7 -2.34 -7.60 9.90
N GLY A 8 -1.81 -6.55 9.28
CA GLY A 8 -0.41 -6.19 9.36
C GLY A 8 -0.21 -4.72 8.99
N TYR A 9 0.95 -4.20 9.38
CA TYR A 9 1.43 -2.86 9.02
C TYR A 9 2.91 -2.95 8.66
N ASN A 10 3.45 -1.91 8.03
CA ASN A 10 4.87 -1.85 7.68
C ASN A 10 5.71 -1.70 8.95
N ALA A 11 6.58 -2.67 9.23
CA ALA A 11 7.37 -2.72 10.47
C ALA A 11 8.74 -3.36 10.23
N PHE A 12 9.70 -3.12 11.12
CA PHE A 12 10.87 -4.00 11.24
C PHE A 12 10.43 -5.39 11.74
N PRO A 13 11.25 -6.45 11.57
CA PRO A 13 10.91 -7.79 12.02
C PRO A 13 10.55 -7.86 13.51
N VAL A 14 9.72 -8.82 13.90
CA VAL A 14 9.39 -9.05 15.31
C VAL A 14 10.66 -9.34 16.12
N GLY A 15 10.80 -8.68 17.28
CA GLY A 15 12.01 -8.79 18.13
C GLY A 15 13.12 -7.77 17.82
N SER A 16 12.93 -6.87 16.86
CA SER A 16 13.87 -5.77 16.59
C SER A 16 13.99 -4.80 17.78
N GLU A 17 15.20 -4.49 18.21
CA GLU A 17 15.51 -3.52 19.25
C GLU A 17 15.73 -2.09 18.69
N TYR A 18 15.81 -1.11 19.60
CA TYR A 18 16.10 0.27 19.23
C TYR A 18 17.55 0.40 18.70
N ALA A 19 17.67 0.86 17.46
CA ALA A 19 18.93 1.03 16.70
C ALA A 19 19.54 -0.23 16.04
N ASP A 20 18.84 -1.37 16.02
CA ASP A 20 19.22 -2.53 15.16
C ASP A 20 19.27 -2.15 13.66
N PHE A 21 18.43 -1.19 13.26
CA PHE A 21 18.29 -0.74 11.89
C PHE A 21 18.62 0.74 11.73
N PRO A 22 19.01 1.19 10.51
CA PRO A 22 19.33 2.60 10.28
C PRO A 22 18.14 3.50 10.58
N ASN A 23 18.20 4.21 11.72
CA ASN A 23 17.24 5.24 12.07
C ASN A 23 17.22 6.36 11.01
N MET A 24 16.05 7.02 10.85
CA MET A 24 15.90 8.17 9.97
C MET A 24 16.60 9.38 10.58
N ASP A 25 17.82 9.65 10.11
CA ASP A 25 18.32 11.03 10.00
C ASP A 25 18.23 11.41 8.53
N ASP A 26 17.49 12.47 8.21
CA ASP A 26 17.18 12.92 6.83
C ASP A 26 18.42 13.38 6.01
N LYS A 27 19.61 13.28 6.59
CA LYS A 27 20.86 13.81 6.05
C LYS A 27 21.49 12.94 4.96
N GLN A 28 20.99 11.73 4.69
CA GLN A 28 21.64 10.75 3.81
C GLN A 28 20.61 9.89 3.03
N LYS A 29 20.44 10.13 1.71
CA LYS A 29 19.55 9.35 0.83
C LYS A 29 19.84 7.85 0.86
N ASP A 30 21.13 7.47 0.91
CA ASP A 30 21.57 6.07 1.03
C ASP A 30 21.15 5.40 2.34
N ARG A 31 20.81 6.16 3.39
CA ARG A 31 20.36 5.61 4.68
C ARG A 31 18.87 5.28 4.64
N GLU A 32 18.08 6.09 3.96
CA GLU A 32 16.66 5.84 3.71
C GLU A 32 16.46 4.56 2.88
N ILE A 33 17.19 4.41 1.77
CA ILE A 33 17.29 3.19 0.95
C ILE A 33 17.59 1.95 1.83
N ARG A 34 18.64 2.05 2.65
CA ARG A 34 19.03 0.95 3.55
C ARG A 34 17.98 0.64 4.62
N LYS A 35 17.21 1.62 5.09
CA LYS A 35 16.10 1.37 6.04
C LYS A 35 14.98 0.57 5.39
N PHE A 36 14.54 0.94 4.18
CA PHE A 36 13.42 0.24 3.51
C PHE A 36 13.70 -1.24 3.28
N ARG A 37 14.96 -1.62 3.02
CA ARG A 37 15.39 -3.02 2.86
C ARG A 37 15.11 -3.94 4.06
N TYR A 38 14.93 -3.40 5.25
CA TYR A 38 14.63 -4.17 6.46
C TYR A 38 13.17 -4.06 6.92
N ILE A 39 12.32 -3.33 6.21
CA ILE A 39 10.89 -3.22 6.54
C ILE A 39 10.16 -4.41 5.93
N VAL A 40 9.49 -5.19 6.77
CA VAL A 40 8.50 -6.17 6.37
C VAL A 40 7.20 -5.44 6.07
N HIS A 41 6.63 -5.68 4.89
CA HIS A 41 5.43 -4.99 4.43
C HIS A 41 4.17 -5.45 5.19
N ALA A 42 3.16 -4.58 5.20
CA ALA A 42 1.86 -4.82 5.81
C ALA A 42 1.21 -6.12 5.29
N GLU A 43 1.32 -6.41 4.00
CA GLU A 43 0.81 -7.62 3.37
C GLU A 43 1.56 -8.87 3.86
N GLN A 44 2.89 -8.80 3.95
CA GLN A 44 3.72 -9.89 4.46
C GLN A 44 3.40 -10.19 5.93
N ASN A 45 3.25 -9.15 6.76
CA ASN A 45 2.87 -9.28 8.16
C ASN A 45 1.45 -9.84 8.32
N ALA A 46 0.48 -9.36 7.54
CA ALA A 46 -0.90 -9.85 7.54
C ALA A 46 -1.00 -11.33 7.14
N LEU A 47 -0.16 -11.78 6.21
CA LEU A 47 -0.06 -13.18 5.82
C LEU A 47 0.66 -14.03 6.88
N THR A 48 1.71 -13.51 7.51
CA THR A 48 2.54 -14.24 8.47
C THR A 48 1.81 -14.47 9.79
N PHE A 49 1.13 -13.44 10.31
CA PHE A 49 0.47 -13.47 11.61
C PHE A 49 -1.03 -13.78 11.53
N ARG A 50 -1.45 -14.47 10.46
CA ARG A 50 -2.84 -14.94 10.28
C ARG A 50 -3.20 -16.01 11.33
N CYS A 51 -4.43 -15.99 11.84
CA CYS A 51 -4.88 -16.91 12.89
C CYS A 51 -5.16 -18.34 12.39
N GLN A 52 -5.36 -18.52 11.08
CA GLN A 52 -5.53 -19.81 10.42
C GLN A 52 -5.09 -19.74 8.96
N GLU A 53 -4.91 -20.89 8.33
CA GLU A 53 -4.70 -20.98 6.89
C GLU A 53 -6.00 -20.75 6.09
N ILE A 54 -5.83 -20.22 4.89
CA ILE A 54 -6.90 -20.00 3.91
C ILE A 54 -7.00 -21.27 3.07
N LYS A 55 -8.16 -21.94 3.07
CA LYS A 55 -8.34 -23.17 2.31
C LYS A 55 -8.60 -22.88 0.82
N PRO A 56 -8.25 -23.78 -0.12
CA PRO A 56 -8.44 -23.55 -1.56
C PRO A 56 -9.87 -23.21 -1.98
N GLU A 57 -10.86 -23.77 -1.29
CA GLU A 57 -12.29 -23.56 -1.48
C GLU A 57 -12.84 -22.23 -0.93
N GLU A 58 -12.07 -21.52 -0.10
CA GLU A 58 -12.53 -20.30 0.56
C GLU A 58 -12.37 -19.05 -0.32
N LYS A 59 -13.44 -18.26 -0.38
CA LYS A 59 -13.43 -16.93 -1.03
C LYS A 59 -12.82 -15.90 -0.08
N SER A 60 -11.50 -15.84 -0.09
CA SER A 60 -10.68 -14.93 0.71
C SER A 60 -10.42 -13.59 -0.01
N MET A 61 -10.24 -12.54 0.78
CA MET A 61 -10.04 -11.17 0.32
C MET A 61 -9.05 -10.43 1.24
N ILE A 62 -8.20 -9.58 0.66
CA ILE A 62 -7.29 -8.70 1.40
C ILE A 62 -7.58 -7.24 1.08
N PHE A 63 -7.48 -6.38 2.10
CA PHE A 63 -7.59 -4.93 1.99
C PHE A 63 -6.21 -4.32 2.29
N VAL A 64 -5.72 -3.49 1.37
CA VAL A 64 -4.43 -2.80 1.49
C VAL A 64 -4.61 -1.31 1.16
N THR A 65 -3.80 -0.45 1.79
CA THR A 65 -3.88 1.01 1.62
C THR A 65 -3.07 1.52 0.43
N LYS A 66 -2.09 0.74 -0.04
CA LYS A 66 -1.26 1.01 -1.22
C LYS A 66 -1.22 -0.23 -2.12
N CYS A 67 -0.87 -0.04 -3.39
CA CYS A 67 -0.63 -1.14 -4.32
C CYS A 67 0.36 -2.15 -3.73
N PRO A 68 0.07 -3.47 -3.75
CA PRO A 68 1.03 -4.48 -3.37
C PRO A 68 2.27 -4.46 -4.27
N CYS A 69 3.46 -4.53 -3.68
CA CYS A 69 4.70 -4.58 -4.46
C CYS A 69 4.91 -5.92 -5.17
N ASP A 70 5.86 -5.95 -6.09
CA ASP A 70 6.20 -7.10 -6.93
C ASP A 70 6.67 -8.36 -6.16
N GLU A 71 7.01 -8.19 -4.88
CA GLU A 71 7.34 -9.27 -3.93
C GLU A 71 6.11 -9.70 -3.11
N CYS A 72 5.20 -8.79 -2.78
CA CYS A 72 3.97 -9.10 -2.05
C CYS A 72 2.92 -9.79 -2.94
N VAL A 73 2.83 -9.40 -4.22
CA VAL A 73 1.94 -9.99 -5.23
C VAL A 73 1.99 -11.54 -5.26
N PRO A 74 3.16 -12.20 -5.42
CA PRO A 74 3.23 -13.67 -5.41
C PRO A 74 2.90 -14.28 -4.04
N LEU A 75 3.21 -13.61 -2.93
CA LEU A 75 2.89 -14.09 -1.58
C LEU A 75 1.38 -14.09 -1.30
N ILE A 76 0.68 -13.01 -1.69
CA ILE A 76 -0.79 -12.91 -1.61
C ILE A 76 -1.44 -14.03 -2.44
N LYS A 77 -0.94 -14.28 -3.66
CA LYS A 77 -1.41 -15.38 -4.51
C LYS A 77 -1.11 -16.77 -3.93
N GLY A 78 0.08 -16.97 -3.37
CA GLY A 78 0.50 -18.21 -2.73
C GLY A 78 -0.31 -18.54 -1.47
N ALA A 79 -0.73 -17.53 -0.72
CA ALA A 79 -1.63 -17.66 0.43
C ALA A 79 -3.10 -17.97 0.05
N GLY A 80 -3.40 -18.21 -1.23
CA GLY A 80 -4.73 -18.59 -1.69
C GLY A 80 -5.74 -17.43 -1.81
N ILE A 81 -5.31 -16.17 -1.60
CA ILE A 81 -6.20 -15.00 -1.65
C ILE A 81 -6.75 -14.80 -3.07
N LYS A 82 -8.08 -14.67 -3.17
CA LYS A 82 -8.79 -14.58 -4.46
C LYS A 82 -9.13 -13.14 -4.88
N GLN A 83 -9.14 -12.20 -3.94
CA GLN A 83 -9.56 -10.82 -4.16
C GLN A 83 -8.64 -9.82 -3.45
N ILE A 84 -8.20 -8.78 -4.15
CA ILE A 84 -7.36 -7.70 -3.59
C ILE A 84 -8.09 -6.37 -3.76
N TYR A 85 -8.31 -5.68 -2.64
CA TYR A 85 -8.81 -4.30 -2.58
C TYR A 85 -7.66 -3.36 -2.22
N THR A 86 -7.29 -2.44 -3.11
CA THR A 86 -6.12 -1.57 -2.96
C THR A 86 -6.44 -0.10 -3.25
N GLY A 87 -5.67 0.82 -2.68
CA GLY A 87 -5.56 2.18 -3.22
C GLY A 87 -4.83 2.18 -4.58
N ASP A 88 -4.98 3.26 -5.35
CA ASP A 88 -4.25 3.53 -6.60
C ASP A 88 -2.81 4.02 -6.38
N ILE A 89 -2.46 4.35 -5.14
CA ILE A 89 -1.12 4.75 -4.71
C ILE A 89 -0.09 3.69 -5.11
N ASP A 90 0.97 4.15 -5.77
CA ASP A 90 2.12 3.38 -6.26
C ASP A 90 1.85 2.37 -7.40
N VAL A 91 0.62 2.22 -7.90
CA VAL A 91 0.30 1.35 -9.05
C VAL A 91 1.18 1.70 -10.27
N GLY A 92 1.87 0.71 -10.85
CA GLY A 92 2.69 0.90 -12.04
C GLY A 92 3.93 1.77 -11.84
N LYS A 93 4.32 2.07 -10.59
CA LYS A 93 5.54 2.80 -10.28
C LYS A 93 6.73 1.84 -10.06
N LYS A 94 7.93 2.33 -10.40
CA LYS A 94 9.21 1.74 -10.01
C LYS A 94 10.00 2.77 -9.23
N LYS A 95 10.40 2.43 -8.01
CA LYS A 95 11.26 3.22 -7.11
C LYS A 95 12.67 2.60 -7.12
N ALA A 96 13.59 3.12 -6.30
CA ALA A 96 14.97 2.66 -6.25
C ALA A 96 15.08 1.14 -5.95
N ASP A 97 14.51 0.70 -4.82
CA ASP A 97 14.64 -0.69 -4.34
C ASP A 97 13.34 -1.52 -4.44
N ILE A 98 12.25 -0.93 -4.94
CA ILE A 98 10.91 -1.54 -4.92
C ILE A 98 10.10 -1.16 -6.15
N SER A 99 9.35 -2.13 -6.69
CA SER A 99 8.48 -1.96 -7.86
C SER A 99 7.08 -2.52 -7.65
N TYR A 100 6.13 -1.99 -8.42
CA TYR A 100 4.69 -2.25 -8.31
C TYR A 100 4.06 -2.53 -9.69
N MET A 101 4.84 -3.15 -10.58
CA MET A 101 4.46 -3.42 -11.98
C MET A 101 3.61 -4.68 -12.09
N ARG A 102 4.00 -5.75 -11.39
CA ARG A 102 3.38 -7.09 -11.46
C ARG A 102 1.94 -7.11 -10.96
N PHE A 103 1.52 -6.12 -10.17
CA PHE A 103 0.12 -6.00 -9.76
C PHE A 103 -0.82 -5.80 -10.97
N GLY A 104 -0.39 -5.02 -11.97
CA GLY A 104 -1.12 -4.86 -13.23
C GLY A 104 -1.25 -6.18 -13.99
N GLU A 105 -0.15 -6.93 -14.06
CA GLU A 105 -0.02 -8.21 -14.77
C GLU A 105 -0.65 -9.40 -14.04
N LEU A 106 -0.98 -9.27 -12.75
CA LEU A 106 -1.50 -10.35 -11.91
C LEU A 106 -2.82 -10.94 -12.47
N GLN A 107 -2.77 -12.23 -12.82
CA GLN A 107 -3.90 -13.03 -13.30
C GLN A 107 -4.37 -14.08 -12.28
N GLY A 108 -5.66 -14.44 -12.37
CA GLY A 108 -6.32 -15.44 -11.51
C GLY A 108 -6.80 -14.92 -10.15
N ILE A 109 -6.76 -13.61 -9.94
CA ILE A 109 -7.17 -12.90 -8.72
C ILE A 109 -7.96 -11.66 -9.15
N SER A 110 -9.11 -11.41 -8.53
CA SER A 110 -9.89 -10.20 -8.77
C SER A 110 -9.23 -9.00 -8.11
N LYS A 111 -9.08 -7.90 -8.86
CA LYS A 111 -8.42 -6.66 -8.39
C LYS A 111 -9.43 -5.53 -8.37
N PHE A 112 -9.51 -4.84 -7.25
CA PHE A 112 -10.40 -3.70 -7.03
C PHE A 112 -9.58 -2.52 -6.53
N THR A 113 -9.58 -1.43 -7.29
CA THR A 113 -8.91 -0.20 -6.88
C THR A 113 -9.93 0.80 -6.36
N TRP A 114 -9.67 1.40 -5.20
CA TRP A 114 -10.47 2.51 -4.66
C TRP A 114 -9.63 3.79 -4.67
N GLN A 115 -10.29 4.93 -4.87
CA GLN A 115 -9.68 6.25 -4.86
C GLN A 115 -10.37 7.11 -3.80
N LEU A 116 -9.59 7.84 -3.00
CA LEU A 116 -10.14 8.72 -1.99
C LEU A 116 -10.85 9.94 -2.63
N ASN A 117 -10.33 10.41 -3.78
CA ASN A 117 -10.89 11.50 -4.59
C ASN A 117 -10.75 11.17 -6.09
N PRO A 118 -11.83 10.75 -6.79
CA PRO A 118 -11.74 10.38 -8.22
C PRO A 118 -11.56 11.57 -9.18
N SER A 119 -11.51 12.81 -8.68
CA SER A 119 -11.28 14.04 -9.45
C SER A 119 -9.80 14.44 -9.56
N GLY A 120 -8.88 13.71 -8.92
CA GLY A 120 -7.43 13.99 -8.92
C GLY A 120 -6.65 13.21 -9.96
N SER A 121 -6.98 13.31 -11.26
CA SER A 121 -6.27 12.58 -12.30
C SER A 121 -4.92 13.22 -12.66
N CYS A 122 -3.83 12.44 -12.52
CA CYS A 122 -2.56 12.60 -13.22
C CYS A 122 -1.89 13.99 -13.16
N VAL A 123 -1.29 14.32 -12.01
CA VAL A 123 -0.06 15.10 -12.04
C VAL A 123 1.08 14.13 -12.33
N LEU A 124 1.66 14.23 -13.52
CA LEU A 124 3.02 13.78 -13.76
C LEU A 124 3.94 14.64 -12.88
N GLU A 125 4.42 14.08 -11.76
CA GLU A 125 5.53 14.69 -11.00
C GLU A 125 6.80 14.60 -11.86
N GLN A 126 6.94 15.59 -12.74
CA GLN A 126 8.18 15.88 -13.44
C GLN A 126 9.14 16.51 -12.44
N ASN A 127 10.20 15.77 -12.11
CA ASN A 127 11.51 16.27 -11.67
C ASN A 127 11.50 17.38 -10.60
N GLU A 128 11.67 16.98 -9.33
CA GLU A 128 12.07 17.88 -8.23
C GLU A 128 13.35 18.68 -8.54
N PRO A 129 13.34 20.02 -8.46
CA PRO A 129 14.52 20.85 -8.32
C PRO A 129 14.64 21.45 -6.89
N GLU A 130 15.85 21.87 -6.52
CA GLU A 130 16.24 22.08 -5.13
C GLU A 130 15.69 23.37 -4.46
N SER A 131 15.27 23.23 -3.20
CA SER A 131 15.47 24.17 -2.07
C SER A 131 14.87 25.59 -2.09
N LYS A 132 14.11 25.93 -1.02
CA LYS A 132 14.27 27.16 -0.21
C LYS A 132 13.43 27.16 1.08
N GLU A 133 13.78 28.07 1.99
CA GLU A 133 13.49 28.07 3.43
C GLU A 133 12.12 28.61 3.91
N ASN A 134 11.74 28.15 5.12
CA ASN A 134 11.03 28.82 6.24
C ASN A 134 9.65 29.51 6.05
N GLY A 135 8.64 29.08 6.84
CA GLY A 135 7.39 29.83 7.03
C GLY A 135 6.32 29.15 7.93
N VAL A 136 5.75 29.88 8.89
CA VAL A 136 4.98 29.39 10.05
C VAL A 136 3.86 30.42 10.36
N MET A 137 2.57 30.12 10.66
CA MET A 137 1.87 28.89 11.07
C MET A 137 0.32 28.99 10.81
N ARG A 138 -0.42 27.89 11.07
CA ARG A 138 -1.82 27.87 11.63
C ARG A 138 -3.03 28.01 10.65
N PRO A 139 -4.30 27.72 11.06
CA PRO A 139 -5.03 26.56 10.52
C PRO A 139 -6.39 26.84 9.82
N ILE A 140 -6.98 25.73 9.35
CA ILE A 140 -8.21 25.56 8.54
C ILE A 140 -9.49 26.15 9.18
N PRO A 141 -10.41 26.75 8.40
CA PRO A 141 -11.84 26.79 8.69
C PRO A 141 -12.60 25.62 8.01
N LEU A 142 -13.47 24.95 8.78
CA LEU A 142 -14.48 24.03 8.25
C LEU A 142 -15.41 24.76 7.27
N ASN A 143 -15.95 24.03 6.29
CA ASN A 143 -17.30 24.33 5.81
C ASN A 143 -18.05 23.02 5.57
N GLU A 144 -19.31 22.99 6.00
CA GLU A 144 -20.21 21.84 5.90
C GLU A 144 -21.05 21.91 4.60
N GLU A 145 -21.93 20.91 4.41
CA GLU A 145 -22.90 20.79 3.30
C GLU A 145 -22.29 20.42 1.91
N LEU A 146 -22.90 19.60 1.04
CA LEU A 146 -24.17 18.86 1.11
C LEU A 146 -24.14 17.56 0.25
N HIS A 147 -24.88 16.54 0.73
CA HIS A 147 -25.46 15.37 0.05
C HIS A 147 -24.97 14.79 -1.31
N GLN A 148 -24.86 13.45 -1.26
CA GLN A 148 -25.31 12.46 -2.26
C GLN A 148 -24.72 12.53 -3.69
N ASN A 149 -23.93 11.51 -4.02
CA ASN A 149 -24.21 10.60 -5.16
C ASN A 149 -23.26 9.38 -5.13
N LYS A 150 -23.80 8.17 -4.91
CA LYS A 150 -23.04 6.92 -5.07
C LYS A 150 -23.24 6.39 -6.49
N LYS A 151 -22.17 6.22 -7.27
CA LYS A 151 -22.20 5.50 -8.54
C LYS A 151 -21.24 4.31 -8.51
N LEU A 152 -21.75 3.13 -8.84
CA LEU A 152 -20.93 1.95 -9.13
C LEU A 152 -20.26 2.15 -10.49
N CYS A 153 -18.95 1.95 -10.56
CA CYS A 153 -18.24 1.74 -11.82
C CYS A 153 -18.05 0.24 -12.02
N LEU A 154 -18.89 -0.36 -12.87
CA LEU A 154 -18.66 -1.70 -13.41
C LEU A 154 -17.67 -1.57 -14.58
N GLY A 155 -16.63 -2.41 -14.61
CA GLY A 155 -15.73 -2.51 -15.76
C GLY A 155 -16.41 -3.27 -16.90
N ASN A 156 -16.26 -2.77 -18.13
CA ASN A 156 -16.75 -3.46 -19.33
C ASN A 156 -15.75 -4.56 -19.76
N HIS A 157 -16.31 -5.74 -20.05
CA HIS A 157 -15.79 -6.89 -20.81
C HIS A 157 -14.28 -7.17 -20.84
#